data_AF-A0A195C7K7-F1
#
_entry.id   AF-A0A195C7K7-F1
#
_cell.length_a   1.000
_cell.length_b   1.000
_cell.length_c   1.000
_cell.angle_alpha   90.00
_cell.angle_beta   90.00
_cell.angle_gamma   90.00
#
_symmetry.space_group_name_H-M   'P 1'
#
loop_
_entity.id
_entity.type
_entity.pdbx_description
1 polymer ?
#
loop_
_entity_poly.entity_id
_entity_poly.type
_entity_poly.pdbx_seq_one_letter_code
_entity_poly.pdbx_strand_id
1 'polypeptide(L)'
;MWFMHDGAPAHFSRVARDYLNRNYSHRWIGRGGPVAWPPRSPDMNPLDFYLWGHVKSIVYTNAPNNIVDLRHRIIRAFQEIRTDPHVFQRVRNSFDRRIRACIRAEDGHFEHLI
;
A
#
# COMPACT_ATOMS: atom_id res chain seq x y z
N MET A 1 7.94 13.30 -7.70
CA MET A 1 7.40 12.00 -7.26
C MET A 1 7.27 12.03 -5.75
N TRP A 2 6.14 11.57 -5.21
CA TRP A 2 5.93 11.38 -3.76
C TRP A 2 6.15 9.91 -3.41
N PHE A 3 6.76 9.64 -2.26
CA PHE A 3 6.89 8.28 -1.71
C PHE A 3 6.02 8.14 -0.46
N MET A 4 5.44 6.96 -0.25
CA MET A 4 4.63 6.68 0.93
C MET A 4 4.96 5.28 1.46
N HIS A 5 5.09 5.16 2.78
CA HIS A 5 5.20 3.88 3.47
C HIS A 5 4.55 3.94 4.86
N ASP A 6 4.35 2.78 5.46
CA ASP A 6 3.77 2.64 6.80
C ASP A 6 4.79 2.93 7.91
N GLY A 7 4.34 2.81 9.16
CA GLY A 7 5.11 3.15 10.36
C GLY A 7 5.97 2.04 10.95
N ALA A 8 6.26 0.96 10.21
CA ALA A 8 7.07 -0.16 10.70
C ALA A 8 8.45 0.29 11.27
N PRO A 9 9.01 -0.40 12.28
CA PRO A 9 10.26 0.04 12.90
C PRO A 9 11.44 0.22 11.93
N ALA A 10 11.59 -0.67 10.94
CA ALA A 10 12.64 -0.56 9.93
C ALA A 10 12.52 0.73 9.10
N HIS A 11 11.28 1.16 8.83
CA HIS A 11 10.94 2.36 8.08
C HIS A 11 11.21 3.65 8.86
N PHE A 12 11.19 3.60 10.20
CA PHE A 12 11.44 4.75 11.07
C PHE A 12 12.94 5.04 11.32
N SER A 13 13.83 4.12 10.95
CA SER A 13 15.27 4.27 11.17
C SER A 13 15.82 5.56 10.58
N ARG A 14 16.84 6.15 11.22
CA ARG A 14 17.50 7.38 10.72
C ARG A 14 18.02 7.19 9.30
N VAL A 15 18.64 6.03 9.03
CA VAL A 15 19.18 5.68 7.71
C VAL A 15 18.09 5.72 6.63
N ALA A 16 16.92 5.12 6.88
CA ALA A 16 15.81 5.15 5.94
C ALA A 16 15.32 6.58 5.70
N ARG A 17 15.13 7.37 6.77
CA ARG A 17 14.64 8.75 6.66
C ARG A 17 15.64 9.67 5.94
N ASP A 18 16.93 9.53 6.21
CA ASP A 18 17.99 10.30 5.53
C ASP A 18 18.11 9.92 4.05
N TYR A 19 17.88 8.65 3.72
CA TYR A 19 17.76 8.22 2.34
C TYR A 19 16.55 8.86 1.65
N LEU A 20 15.37 8.84 2.30
CA LEU A 20 14.15 9.39 1.72
C LEU A 20 14.21 10.92 1.55
N ASN A 21 14.79 11.63 2.52
CA ASN A 21 15.03 13.07 2.43
C ASN A 21 15.86 13.44 1.20
N ARG A 22 16.99 12.72 0.99
CA ARG A 22 17.88 12.96 -0.15
C ARG A 22 17.27 12.59 -1.49
N ASN A 23 16.68 11.40 -1.59
CA ASN A 23 16.24 10.85 -2.88
C ASN A 23 14.85 11.33 -3.32
N TYR A 24 14.00 11.77 -2.38
CA TYR A 24 12.67 12.28 -2.70
C TYR A 24 12.52 13.78 -2.43
N SER A 25 13.61 14.49 -2.12
CA SER A 25 13.60 15.94 -1.87
C SER A 25 12.58 16.31 -0.79
N HIS A 26 12.58 15.58 0.32
CA HIS A 26 11.59 15.72 1.41
C HIS A 26 10.12 15.49 1.00
N ARG A 27 9.84 14.89 -0.16
CA ARG A 27 8.47 14.54 -0.61
C ARG A 27 8.14 13.09 -0.30
N TRP A 28 8.00 12.79 0.98
CA TRP A 28 7.58 11.47 1.41
C TRP A 28 6.70 11.51 2.66
N ILE A 29 5.82 10.53 2.76
CA ILE A 29 4.83 10.37 3.82
C ILE A 29 5.18 9.11 4.62
N GLY A 30 5.29 9.24 5.94
CA GLY A 30 5.68 8.14 6.81
C GLY A 30 5.89 8.57 8.25
N ARG A 31 6.17 7.61 9.13
CA ARG A 31 6.42 7.91 10.55
C ARG A 31 7.69 8.77 10.70
N GLY A 32 7.55 9.96 11.29
CA GLY A 32 8.66 10.90 11.51
C GLY A 32 9.25 11.50 10.22
N GLY A 33 8.47 11.48 9.14
CA GLY A 33 8.78 12.16 7.88
C GLY A 33 8.18 13.57 7.79
N PRO A 34 8.42 14.27 6.66
CA PRO A 34 7.88 15.61 6.40
C PRO A 34 6.35 15.67 6.46
N VAL A 35 5.68 14.59 6.06
CA VAL A 35 4.24 14.39 6.27
C VAL A 35 4.06 13.14 7.12
N ALA A 36 3.43 13.28 8.28
CA ALA A 36 3.22 12.16 9.20
C ALA A 36 2.15 11.20 8.66
N TRP A 37 2.46 9.90 8.69
CA TRP A 37 1.46 8.85 8.46
C TRP A 37 0.78 8.48 9.78
N PRO A 38 -0.57 8.40 9.84
CA PRO A 38 -1.26 8.00 11.05
C PRO A 38 -0.94 6.54 11.41
N PRO A 39 -0.77 6.22 12.71
CA PRO A 39 -0.53 4.85 13.14
C PRO A 39 -1.75 3.97 12.83
N ARG A 40 -1.52 2.66 12.63
CA ARG A 40 -2.58 1.63 12.47
C ARG A 40 -3.61 1.95 11.39
N SER A 41 -3.19 2.55 10.28
CA SER A 41 -4.07 2.93 9.17
C SER A 41 -3.79 2.11 7.89
N PRO A 42 -3.89 0.76 7.91
CA PRO A 42 -3.72 -0.05 6.70
C PRO A 42 -4.78 0.28 5.65
N ASP A 43 -5.96 0.72 6.06
CA ASP A 43 -7.04 1.15 5.18
C ASP A 43 -6.72 2.36 4.31
N MET A 44 -5.67 3.11 4.65
CA MET A 44 -5.18 4.23 3.84
C MET A 44 -4.05 3.82 2.91
N ASN A 45 -3.45 2.65 3.05
CA ASN A 45 -2.32 2.22 2.20
C ASN A 45 -2.82 1.36 1.03
N PRO A 46 -2.68 1.80 -0.25
CA PRO A 46 -3.07 1.00 -1.41
C PRO A 46 -2.41 -0.36 -1.52
N LEU A 47 -1.22 -0.52 -0.95
CA LEU A 47 -0.58 -1.83 -0.91
C LEU A 47 -1.36 -2.78 0.01
N ASP A 48 -1.82 -2.28 1.16
CA ASP A 48 -2.53 -3.08 2.17
C ASP A 48 -4.00 -3.30 1.83
N PHE A 49 -4.76 -2.25 1.51
CA PHE A 49 -6.19 -2.39 1.24
C PHE A 49 -6.52 -3.05 -0.11
N TYR A 50 -5.55 -3.12 -1.03
CA TYR A 50 -5.78 -3.66 -2.38
C TYR A 50 -4.71 -4.67 -2.81
N LEU A 51 -3.45 -4.23 -2.96
CA LEU A 51 -2.45 -5.01 -3.71
C LEU A 51 -2.19 -6.38 -3.07
N TRP A 52 -1.88 -6.43 -1.78
CA TRP A 52 -1.48 -7.67 -1.12
C TRP A 52 -2.60 -8.69 -1.07
N GLY A 53 -3.84 -8.26 -0.82
CA GLY A 53 -5.02 -9.12 -0.87
C GLY A 53 -5.24 -9.69 -2.28
N HIS A 54 -5.14 -8.85 -3.30
CA HIS A 54 -5.35 -9.27 -4.68
C HIS A 54 -4.23 -10.20 -5.20
N VAL A 55 -2.96 -9.86 -4.95
CA VAL A 55 -1.83 -10.74 -5.29
C VAL A 55 -1.98 -12.09 -4.59
N LYS A 56 -2.34 -12.10 -3.30
CA LYS A 56 -2.57 -13.34 -2.55
C LYS A 56 -3.70 -14.17 -3.17
N SER A 57 -4.78 -13.55 -3.62
CA SER A 57 -5.90 -14.24 -4.28
C SER A 57 -5.48 -14.98 -5.55
N ILE A 58 -4.57 -14.41 -6.34
CA ILE A 58 -4.05 -15.02 -7.57
C ILE A 58 -3.00 -16.11 -7.26
N VAL A 59 -2.07 -15.82 -6.35
CA VAL A 59 -0.97 -16.74 -6.02
C VAL A 59 -1.48 -18.02 -5.38
N TYR A 60 -2.50 -17.90 -4.51
CA TYR A 60 -3.05 -18.99 -3.71
C TYR A 60 -4.38 -19.53 -4.23
N THR A 61 -4.76 -19.25 -5.50
CA THR A 61 -5.89 -19.95 -6.15
C THR A 61 -5.77 -21.47 -6.00
N ASN A 62 -4.53 -21.97 -6.05
CA ASN A 62 -4.15 -23.31 -5.62
C ASN A 62 -2.93 -23.21 -4.71
N ALA A 63 -2.66 -24.22 -3.88
CA ALA A 63 -1.41 -24.28 -3.12
C ALA A 63 -0.19 -24.25 -4.08
N PRO A 64 0.83 -23.40 -3.82
CA PRO A 64 2.10 -23.47 -4.54
C PRO A 64 2.85 -24.77 -4.22
N ASN A 65 3.44 -25.40 -5.24
CA ASN A 65 4.10 -26.70 -5.06
C ASN A 65 5.50 -26.59 -4.43
N ASN A 66 6.18 -25.46 -4.66
CA ASN A 66 7.51 -25.16 -4.14
C ASN A 66 7.81 -23.66 -4.27
N ILE A 67 9.00 -23.24 -3.82
CA ILE A 67 9.40 -21.82 -3.85
C ILE A 67 9.58 -21.26 -5.27
N VAL A 68 9.92 -22.09 -6.25
CA VAL A 68 10.08 -21.65 -7.65
C VAL A 68 8.72 -21.36 -8.26
N ASP A 69 7.75 -22.26 -8.07
CA ASP A 69 6.35 -22.06 -8.45
C ASP A 69 5.76 -20.83 -7.78
N LEU A 70 5.96 -20.67 -6.47
CA LEU A 70 5.53 -19.47 -5.73
C LEU A 70 6.07 -18.18 -6.36
N ARG A 71 7.37 -18.13 -6.70
CA ARG A 71 7.98 -16.96 -7.35
C ARG A 71 7.36 -16.67 -8.72
N HIS A 72 7.17 -17.70 -9.55
CA HIS A 72 6.54 -17.53 -10.86
C HIS A 72 5.11 -17.01 -10.74
N ARG A 73 4.34 -17.51 -9.76
CA ARG A 73 2.96 -17.05 -9.52
C ARG A 73 2.91 -15.60 -9.04
N ILE A 74 3.83 -15.18 -8.17
CA ILE A 74 3.93 -13.77 -7.76
C ILE A 74 4.21 -12.88 -8.99
N ILE A 75 5.20 -13.24 -9.81
CA ILE A 75 5.54 -12.47 -11.02
C ILE A 75 4.33 -12.37 -11.95
N ARG A 76 3.63 -13.48 -12.20
CA ARG A 76 2.42 -13.50 -13.02
C ARG A 76 1.31 -12.63 -12.46
N ALA A 77 1.05 -12.69 -11.15
CA ALA A 77 0.04 -11.86 -10.50
C ALA A 77 0.33 -10.36 -10.70
N PHE A 78 1.59 -9.93 -10.56
CA PHE A 78 1.98 -8.55 -10.82
C PHE A 78 1.87 -8.17 -12.31
N GLN A 79 2.18 -9.09 -13.22
CA GLN A 79 1.99 -8.85 -14.66
C GLN A 79 0.52 -8.65 -15.01
N GLU A 80 -0.37 -9.48 -14.47
CA GLU A 80 -1.81 -9.38 -14.69
C GLU A 80 -2.36 -8.03 -14.20
N ILE A 81 -1.99 -7.62 -12.98
CA ILE A 81 -2.33 -6.31 -12.43
C ILE A 81 -1.81 -5.19 -13.33
N ARG A 82 -0.55 -5.29 -13.80
CA ARG A 82 0.06 -4.26 -14.65
C ARG A 82 -0.66 -4.12 -16.00
N THR A 83 -1.21 -5.20 -16.54
CA THR A 83 -1.91 -5.20 -17.83
C THR A 83 -3.35 -4.71 -17.74
N ASP A 84 -3.94 -4.60 -16.54
CA ASP A 84 -5.27 -4.00 -16.38
C ASP A 84 -5.19 -2.46 -16.53
N PRO A 85 -5.77 -1.88 -17.59
CA PRO A 85 -5.65 -0.45 -17.87
C PRO A 85 -6.40 0.44 -16.86
N HIS A 86 -7.32 -0.14 -16.08
CA HIS A 86 -8.19 0.59 -15.16
C HIS A 86 -7.79 0.43 -13.70
N VAL A 87 -6.87 -0.48 -13.36
CA VAL A 87 -6.53 -0.80 -11.98
C VAL A 87 -6.12 0.43 -11.17
N PHE A 88 -5.23 1.27 -11.72
CA PHE A 88 -4.76 2.45 -11.01
C PHE A 88 -5.86 3.50 -10.84
N GLN A 89 -6.80 3.59 -11.78
CA GLN A 89 -7.95 4.47 -11.63
C GLN A 89 -8.88 3.98 -10.51
N ARG A 90 -9.17 2.68 -10.45
CA ARG A 90 -10.00 2.10 -9.38
C ARG A 90 -9.34 2.27 -8.01
N VAL A 91 -8.03 2.06 -7.91
CA VAL A 91 -7.27 2.27 -6.66
C VAL A 91 -7.33 3.73 -6.21
N ARG A 92 -7.15 4.69 -7.12
CA ARG A 92 -7.29 6.13 -6.80
C ARG A 92 -8.69 6.49 -6.34
N ASN A 93 -9.72 6.01 -7.03
CA ASN A 93 -11.11 6.24 -6.64
C ASN A 93 -11.43 5.64 -5.25
N SER A 94 -10.93 4.43 -4.98
CA SER A 94 -11.07 3.77 -3.69
C SER A 94 -10.38 4.57 -2.58
N PHE A 95 -9.18 5.08 -2.85
CA PHE A 95 -8.43 5.90 -1.89
C PHE A 95 -9.16 7.21 -1.54
N ASP A 96 -9.69 7.95 -2.52
CA ASP A 96 -10.50 9.15 -2.27
C ASP A 96 -11.74 8.84 -1.43
N ARG A 97 -12.47 7.76 -1.76
CA ARG A 97 -13.63 7.31 -0.98
C ARG A 97 -13.27 6.98 0.46
N ARG A 98 -12.16 6.26 0.66
CA ARG A 98 -11.66 5.85 1.98
C ARG A 98 -11.28 7.08 2.82
N ILE A 99 -10.57 8.06 2.25
CA ILE A 99 -10.26 9.32 2.95
C ILE A 99 -11.54 10.03 3.40
N ARG A 100 -12.52 10.18 2.49
CA ARG A 100 -13.79 10.84 2.84
C ARG A 100 -14.55 10.09 3.94
N ALA A 101 -14.50 8.76 3.93
CA ALA A 101 -15.11 7.95 4.96
C ALA A 101 -14.40 8.11 6.32
N CYS A 102 -13.07 8.15 6.33
CA CYS A 102 -12.26 8.43 7.52
C CYS A 102 -12.60 9.80 8.14
N ILE A 103 -12.69 10.85 7.30
CA ILE A 103 -13.07 12.19 7.75
C ILE A 103 -14.49 12.20 8.34
N ARG A 104 -15.46 11.54 7.70
CA ARG A 104 -16.84 11.43 8.23
C ARG A 104 -16.92 10.65 9.54
N ALA A 105 -16.01 9.70 9.74
CA ALA A 105 -15.91 8.91 10.95
C ALA A 105 -15.07 9.60 12.04
N GLU A 106 -14.63 10.85 11.84
CA GLU A 106 -13.78 11.60 12.77
C GLU A 106 -12.54 10.79 13.17
N ASP A 107 -11.82 10.27 12.18
CA ASP A 107 -10.64 9.41 12.33
C ASP A 107 -10.91 8.02 12.96
N GLY A 108 -12.19 7.65 13.14
CA GLY A 108 -12.63 6.33 13.56
C GLY A 108 -12.59 5.27 12.46
N HIS A 109 -12.91 4.01 12.82
CA HIS A 109 -13.02 2.92 11.86
C HIS A 109 -14.22 3.12 10.92
N PHE A 110 -13.99 3.01 9.60
CA PHE A 110 -14.99 3.34 8.57
C PHE A 110 -15.21 2.22 7.55
N GLU A 111 -14.61 1.03 7.73
CA GLU A 111 -14.76 -0.07 6.76
C GLU A 111 -16.23 -0.45 6.50
N HIS A 112 -17.10 -0.28 7.49
CA HIS A 112 -18.55 -0.48 7.38
C HIS A 112 -19.28 0.59 6.54
N LEU A 113 -18.58 1.65 6.11
CA LEU A 113 -19.13 2.80 5.39
C LEU A 113 -18.71 2.85 3.90
N ILE A 114 -17.95 1.85 3.41
CA ILE A 114 -17.29 1.88 2.08
C ILE A 114 -17.50 0.60 1.25
#